data_AF-A0A6V7H404-F1
#
_entry.id   AF-A0A6V7H404-F1
#
_cell.length_a   1.000
_cell.length_b   1.000
_cell.length_c   1.000
_cell.angle_alpha   90.00
_cell.angle_beta   90.00
_cell.angle_gamma   90.00
#
_symmetry.space_group_name_H-M   'P 1'
#
loop_
_entity.id
_entity.type
_entity.pdbx_description
1 polymer ?
#
loop_
_entity_poly.entity_id
_entity_poly.type
_entity_poly.pdbx_seq_one_letter_code
_entity_poly.pdbx_strand_id
1 'polypeptide(L)'
;EFTIQVVRESEDERELEFDLIGYPVGFANAFRRILLSEVPTMAIEKVYIVNNTSVIQDEVLAHRLGLIPLRADPRLFEYPSNKDEDEVSDQDSLRYELKISCTWNPQAPKDSRRTNDIYRNSNVYSKDIKWVPIGRQEELYPRGAEQLGVLEKDILICKMRPGQEIHLFMHAVKGIGKDHAKFSPVATASYRLLPDIQLTKPVRGEMADRLKNCFSVGVIEVIETKPGDLDSREARFVALELRIMGLGILRWKILLIIVSVLLLWQSSKVWLSFTQEKSGIEAQLQDNQVVTLNQKDDESKQKVHIAVYYEALCPDSRSFFIKQLLPMYHKIPDNVQLEFIPYGKATTVKTDNGYEFMCQHGPVECGANIIHACSINILKNTSIQLEYLSCMIKNNIVPCFIEKKGKELLAKYGELTNALTPQISFIPTVVLNE
;
A
#
# COMPACT_ATOMS: atom_id res chain seq x y z
N GLU A 1 -22.77 2.00 25.71
CA GLU A 1 -22.04 0.96 26.47
C GLU A 1 -20.72 0.71 25.75
N PHE A 2 -19.64 0.51 26.49
CA PHE A 2 -18.31 0.30 25.91
C PHE A 2 -18.10 -1.20 25.71
N THR A 3 -17.93 -1.64 24.48
CA THR A 3 -17.82 -3.07 24.15
C THR A 3 -16.66 -3.31 23.19
N ILE A 4 -15.92 -4.39 23.43
CA ILE A 4 -14.86 -4.87 22.54
C ILE A 4 -15.33 -6.21 21.99
N GLN A 5 -15.30 -6.36 20.67
CA GLN A 5 -15.67 -7.61 20.00
C GLN A 5 -14.51 -8.07 19.12
N VAL A 6 -13.94 -9.24 19.41
CA VAL A 6 -12.88 -9.81 18.57
C VAL A 6 -13.52 -10.43 17.34
N VAL A 7 -13.18 -9.90 16.16
CA VAL A 7 -13.73 -10.32 14.87
C VAL A 7 -12.91 -11.47 14.29
N ARG A 8 -11.58 -11.36 14.39
CA ARG A 8 -10.66 -12.36 13.85
C ARG A 8 -9.35 -12.35 14.61
N GLU A 9 -8.87 -13.53 14.90
CA GLU A 9 -7.50 -13.80 15.30
C GLU A 9 -6.89 -14.75 14.27
N SER A 10 -5.67 -14.48 13.81
CA SER A 10 -4.98 -15.38 12.88
C SER A 10 -4.53 -16.65 13.58
N GLU A 11 -4.53 -17.78 12.87
CA GLU A 11 -4.01 -19.07 13.40
C GLU A 11 -2.56 -18.97 13.85
N ASP A 12 -1.78 -18.08 13.23
CA ASP A 12 -0.38 -17.85 13.57
C ASP A 12 -0.19 -16.89 14.76
N GLU A 13 -1.29 -16.37 15.34
CA GLU A 13 -1.31 -15.37 16.43
C GLU A 13 -0.58 -14.05 16.08
N ARG A 14 -0.30 -13.80 14.80
CA ARG A 14 0.41 -12.61 14.29
C ARG A 14 -0.51 -11.44 13.90
N GLU A 15 -1.81 -11.68 13.76
CA GLU A 15 -2.79 -10.67 13.37
C GLU A 15 -4.04 -10.75 14.26
N LEU A 16 -4.54 -9.59 14.68
CA LEU A 16 -5.75 -9.44 15.48
C LEU A 16 -6.63 -8.32 14.89
N GLU A 17 -7.89 -8.62 14.64
CA GLU A 17 -8.93 -7.68 14.21
C GLU A 17 -10.07 -7.68 15.24
N PHE A 18 -10.40 -6.51 15.76
CA PHE A 18 -11.46 -6.33 16.75
C PHE A 18 -12.17 -5.00 16.56
N ASP A 19 -13.43 -4.95 16.99
CA ASP A 19 -14.27 -3.77 17.00
C ASP A 19 -14.27 -3.11 18.37
N LEU A 20 -14.15 -1.79 18.37
CA LEU A 20 -14.15 -0.94 19.56
C LEU A 20 -15.41 -0.07 19.55
N ILE A 21 -16.46 -0.51 20.23
CA ILE A 21 -17.79 0.11 20.18
C ILE A 21 -17.99 1.04 21.38
N GLY A 22 -18.48 2.25 21.10
CA GLY A 22 -18.81 3.24 22.13
C GLY A 22 -17.65 4.12 22.59
N TYR A 23 -16.43 3.92 22.06
CA TYR A 23 -15.24 4.71 22.45
C TYR A 23 -15.04 5.98 21.59
N PRO A 24 -14.53 7.08 22.18
CA PRO A 24 -14.12 8.25 21.42
C PRO A 24 -12.94 7.94 20.49
N VAL A 25 -12.94 8.54 19.30
CA VAL A 25 -11.85 8.39 18.29
C VAL A 25 -10.47 8.77 18.86
N GLY A 26 -10.43 9.71 19.82
CA GLY A 26 -9.19 10.08 20.51
C GLY A 26 -8.52 8.91 21.23
N PHE A 27 -9.29 8.03 21.89
CA PHE A 27 -8.77 6.83 22.55
C PHE A 27 -8.26 5.80 21.55
N ALA A 28 -9.00 5.55 20.47
CA ALA A 28 -8.56 4.64 19.40
C ALA A 28 -7.23 5.10 18.77
N ASN A 29 -7.10 6.40 18.50
CA ASN A 29 -5.86 6.96 17.98
C ASN A 29 -4.72 6.94 19.01
N ALA A 30 -5.02 7.11 20.31
CA ALA A 30 -4.01 6.96 21.37
C ALA A 30 -3.45 5.54 21.41
N PHE A 31 -4.31 4.51 21.41
CA PHE A 31 -3.86 3.10 21.34
C PHE A 31 -3.03 2.83 20.09
N ARG A 32 -3.49 3.29 18.92
CA ARG A 32 -2.74 3.15 17.66
C ARG A 32 -1.33 3.75 17.77
N ARG A 33 -1.19 4.93 18.37
CA ARG A 33 0.10 5.60 18.56
C ARG A 33 0.99 4.85 19.54
N ILE A 34 0.45 4.44 20.69
CA ILE A 34 1.19 3.67 21.70
C ILE A 34 1.74 2.38 21.10
N LEU A 35 0.91 1.63 20.36
CA LEU A 35 1.31 0.40 19.67
C LEU A 35 2.45 0.60 18.66
N LEU A 36 2.49 1.75 17.98
CA LEU A 36 3.52 2.06 16.99
C LEU A 36 4.82 2.58 17.60
N SER A 37 4.77 3.33 18.71
CA SER A 37 5.93 4.10 19.16
C SER A 37 6.33 3.93 20.62
N GLU A 38 5.47 3.44 21.50
CA GLU A 38 5.74 3.43 22.96
C GLU A 38 5.84 2.04 23.56
N VAL A 39 5.28 1.01 22.90
CA VAL A 39 5.46 -0.37 23.34
C VAL A 39 6.91 -0.80 23.08
N PRO A 40 7.67 -1.22 24.11
CA PRO A 40 9.08 -1.55 23.95
C PRO A 40 9.29 -2.94 23.37
N THR A 41 10.41 -3.13 22.68
CA THR A 41 10.87 -4.42 22.14
C THR A 41 12.38 -4.58 22.31
N MET A 42 12.88 -5.79 22.09
CA MET A 42 14.31 -6.08 22.00
C MET A 42 14.74 -6.04 20.54
N ALA A 43 15.74 -5.22 20.20
CA ALA A 43 16.32 -5.17 18.87
C ALA A 43 17.84 -4.97 18.93
N ILE A 44 18.54 -5.34 17.84
CA ILE A 44 20.00 -5.21 17.74
C ILE A 44 20.38 -3.72 17.60
N GLU A 45 21.27 -3.26 18.49
CA GLU A 45 21.75 -1.89 18.53
C GLU A 45 23.21 -1.79 18.10
N LYS A 46 24.07 -2.60 18.71
CA LYS A 46 25.51 -2.58 18.44
C LYS A 46 25.92 -3.85 17.70
N VAL A 47 26.77 -3.68 16.68
CA VAL A 47 27.32 -4.78 15.88
C VAL A 47 28.84 -4.64 15.88
N TYR A 48 29.52 -5.61 16.48
CA TYR A 48 30.98 -5.70 16.55
C TYR A 48 31.46 -6.63 15.46
N ILE A 49 32.06 -6.06 14.41
CA ILE A 49 32.54 -6.83 13.26
C ILE A 49 33.99 -7.24 13.52
N VAL A 50 34.23 -8.56 13.57
CA VAL A 50 35.58 -9.12 13.72
C VAL A 50 36.24 -9.25 12.35
N ASN A 51 35.51 -9.80 11.38
CA ASN A 51 35.94 -9.86 9.99
C ASN A 51 34.72 -9.84 9.06
N ASN A 52 34.74 -8.98 8.05
CA ASN A 52 33.78 -9.00 6.95
C ASN A 52 34.53 -8.87 5.62
N THR A 53 34.57 -9.97 4.88
CA THR A 53 35.13 -10.01 3.51
C THR A 53 34.04 -10.16 2.45
N SER A 54 32.78 -9.98 2.85
CA SER A 54 31.64 -10.01 1.93
C SER A 54 31.57 -8.74 1.08
N VAL A 55 30.66 -8.72 0.12
CA VAL A 55 30.46 -7.56 -0.77
C VAL A 55 29.66 -6.44 -0.09
N ILE A 56 28.88 -6.77 0.95
CA ILE A 56 28.06 -5.78 1.66
C ILE A 56 28.95 -5.02 2.63
N GLN A 57 28.88 -3.69 2.55
CA GLN A 57 29.59 -2.80 3.46
C GLN A 57 29.10 -2.96 4.91
N ASP A 58 30.00 -2.72 5.85
CA ASP A 58 29.79 -2.96 7.27
C ASP A 58 28.58 -2.20 7.83
N GLU A 59 28.43 -0.93 7.47
CA GLU A 59 27.32 -0.08 7.91
C GLU A 59 25.97 -0.56 7.37
N VAL A 60 25.95 -1.04 6.12
CA VAL A 60 24.73 -1.58 5.50
C VAL A 60 24.37 -2.93 6.12
N LEU A 61 25.37 -3.77 6.39
CA LEU A 61 25.18 -5.05 7.07
C LEU A 61 24.63 -4.84 8.49
N ALA A 62 25.24 -3.94 9.25
CA ALA A 62 24.80 -3.59 10.60
C ALA A 62 23.36 -3.06 10.62
N HIS A 63 23.01 -2.16 9.70
CA HIS A 63 21.65 -1.64 9.57
C HIS A 63 20.63 -2.75 9.26
N ARG A 64 20.97 -3.70 8.38
CA ARG A 64 20.09 -4.85 8.08
C ARG A 64 19.90 -5.76 9.29
N LEU A 65 20.96 -6.03 10.05
CA LEU A 65 20.90 -6.84 11.27
C LEU A 65 20.03 -6.17 12.34
N GLY A 66 20.11 -4.84 12.47
CA GLY A 66 19.27 -4.04 13.38
C GLY A 66 17.76 -4.17 13.14
N LEU A 67 17.34 -4.50 11.92
CA LEU A 67 15.93 -4.63 11.53
C LEU A 67 15.38 -6.07 11.66
N ILE A 68 16.19 -7.04 12.09
CA ILE A 68 15.73 -8.41 12.28
C ILE A 68 14.97 -8.50 13.61
N PRO A 69 13.68 -8.88 13.60
CA PRO A 69 12.90 -9.01 14.83
C PRO A 69 13.38 -10.21 15.65
N LEU A 70 13.55 -9.99 16.95
CA LEU A 70 13.94 -11.00 17.93
C LEU A 70 12.70 -11.55 18.65
N ARG A 71 12.75 -12.80 19.10
CA ARG A 71 11.66 -13.44 19.86
C ARG A 71 11.67 -13.10 21.35
N ALA A 72 12.74 -12.48 21.84
CA ALA A 72 12.94 -12.18 23.26
C ALA A 72 11.81 -11.30 23.83
N ASP A 73 11.28 -11.70 24.99
CA ASP A 73 10.25 -10.94 25.69
C ASP A 73 10.87 -9.71 26.39
N PRO A 74 10.52 -8.48 25.96
CA PRO A 74 11.11 -7.25 26.50
C PRO A 74 10.76 -6.99 27.96
N ARG A 75 9.78 -7.69 28.53
CA ARG A 75 9.39 -7.52 29.95
C ARG A 75 10.41 -8.13 30.91
N LEU A 76 11.22 -9.07 30.43
CA LEU A 76 12.24 -9.76 31.21
C LEU A 76 13.54 -8.97 31.35
N PHE A 77 13.69 -7.90 30.57
CA PHE A 77 14.90 -7.11 30.48
C PHE A 77 14.65 -5.67 30.94
N GLU A 78 15.64 -5.09 31.58
CA GLU A 78 15.64 -3.68 31.97
C GLU A 78 16.12 -2.80 30.81
N TYR A 79 15.90 -1.48 30.93
CA TYR A 79 16.51 -0.54 30.00
C TYR A 79 17.99 -0.40 30.34
N PRO A 80 18.86 -0.24 29.32
CA PRO A 80 20.28 -0.03 29.58
C PRO A 80 20.48 1.23 30.42
N SER A 81 21.25 1.12 31.50
CA SER A 81 21.64 2.30 32.28
C SER A 81 22.68 3.08 31.46
N ASN A 82 22.56 4.40 31.34
CA ASN A 82 23.45 5.29 30.56
C ASN A 82 24.90 5.38 31.09
N LYS A 83 25.47 4.29 31.60
CA LYS A 83 26.82 4.19 32.14
C LYS A 83 27.63 3.29 31.21
N ASP A 84 28.47 3.92 30.41
CA ASP A 84 29.45 3.34 29.49
C ASP A 84 28.89 2.33 28.47
N GLU A 85 28.78 2.78 27.21
CA GLU A 85 28.12 2.09 26.09
C GLU A 85 28.63 0.67 25.75
N ASP A 86 29.72 0.22 26.37
CA ASP A 86 30.38 -1.06 26.10
C ASP A 86 30.24 -2.09 27.23
N GLU A 87 29.71 -1.72 28.40
CA GLU A 87 29.45 -2.71 29.46
C GLU A 87 28.13 -3.44 29.21
N VAL A 88 28.23 -4.76 29.09
CA VAL A 88 27.12 -5.66 28.76
C VAL A 88 26.70 -6.38 30.04
N SER A 89 25.47 -6.15 30.51
CA SER A 89 24.93 -6.81 31.70
C SER A 89 24.03 -7.98 31.32
N ASP A 90 23.92 -8.97 32.21
CA ASP A 90 23.04 -10.12 31.97
C ASP A 90 21.54 -9.77 32.09
N GLN A 91 21.21 -8.59 32.62
CA GLN A 91 19.83 -8.12 32.85
C GLN A 91 19.29 -7.15 31.78
N ASP A 92 20.16 -6.46 31.05
CA ASP A 92 19.76 -5.39 30.11
C ASP A 92 19.97 -5.76 28.64
N SER A 93 20.83 -6.73 28.35
CA SER A 93 21.32 -6.97 27.01
C SER A 93 21.42 -8.45 26.66
N LEU A 94 21.29 -8.71 25.36
CA LEU A 94 21.38 -10.03 24.76
C LEU A 94 22.48 -10.04 23.71
N ARG A 95 23.33 -11.07 23.72
CA ARG A 95 24.40 -11.22 22.75
C ARG A 95 24.09 -12.31 21.74
N TYR A 96 24.45 -12.03 20.49
CA TYR A 96 24.32 -12.95 19.37
C TYR A 96 25.62 -13.01 18.58
N GLU A 97 25.89 -14.14 17.95
CA GLU A 97 27.03 -14.36 17.07
C GLU A 97 26.56 -14.80 15.69
N LEU A 98 27.16 -14.23 14.65
CA LEU A 98 27.04 -14.67 13.26
C LEU A 98 28.44 -14.99 12.75
N LYS A 99 28.70 -16.28 12.49
CA LYS A 99 29.98 -16.75 11.98
C LYS A 99 29.77 -17.73 10.84
N ILE A 100 30.01 -17.28 9.61
CA ILE A 100 29.80 -18.06 8.39
C ILE A 100 30.93 -17.82 7.40
N SER A 101 31.43 -18.92 6.83
CA SER A 101 32.30 -18.91 5.66
C SER A 101 31.61 -19.59 4.47
N CYS A 102 31.77 -18.99 3.29
CA CYS A 102 31.26 -19.55 2.04
C CYS A 102 32.34 -20.43 1.40
N THR A 103 31.97 -21.64 1.00
CA THR A 103 32.89 -22.62 0.40
C THR A 103 32.31 -23.26 -0.85
N TRP A 104 33.18 -23.82 -1.69
CA TRP A 104 32.75 -24.63 -2.82
C TRP A 104 32.10 -25.92 -2.33
N ASN A 105 31.00 -26.34 -2.96
CA ASN A 105 30.38 -27.63 -2.67
C ASN A 105 31.06 -28.73 -3.51
N PRO A 106 31.80 -29.68 -2.90
CA PRO A 106 32.49 -30.73 -3.67
C PRO A 106 31.53 -31.71 -4.36
N GLN A 107 30.28 -31.78 -3.88
CA GLN A 107 29.23 -32.67 -4.38
C GLN A 107 28.30 -31.97 -5.40
N ALA A 108 28.68 -30.79 -5.89
CA ALA A 108 27.86 -30.03 -6.83
C ALA A 108 27.62 -30.83 -8.14
N PRO A 109 26.37 -30.91 -8.63
CA PRO A 109 26.09 -31.47 -9.95
C PRO A 109 26.80 -30.65 -11.04
N LYS A 110 27.49 -31.32 -11.97
CA LYS A 110 28.30 -30.67 -13.02
C LYS A 110 27.49 -29.74 -13.93
N ASP A 111 26.20 -30.00 -14.08
CA ASP A 111 25.30 -29.24 -14.95
C ASP A 111 24.43 -28.21 -14.19
N SER A 112 24.55 -28.13 -12.85
CA SER A 112 23.72 -27.18 -12.10
C SER A 112 24.21 -25.75 -12.29
N ARG A 113 23.29 -24.86 -12.64
CA ARG A 113 23.49 -23.40 -12.69
C ARG A 113 23.05 -22.69 -11.40
N ARG A 114 22.50 -23.43 -10.43
CA ARG A 114 21.97 -22.84 -9.20
C ARG A 114 23.09 -22.59 -8.21
N THR A 115 23.19 -21.35 -7.73
CA THR A 115 24.18 -20.92 -6.74
C THR A 115 24.17 -21.79 -5.48
N ASN A 116 22.99 -22.21 -5.02
CA ASN A 116 22.83 -23.03 -3.81
C ASN A 116 23.36 -24.47 -3.98
N ASP A 117 23.44 -24.99 -5.21
CA ASP A 117 23.93 -26.34 -5.47
C ASP A 117 25.47 -26.34 -5.57
N ILE A 118 26.00 -25.25 -6.16
CA ILE A 118 27.43 -25.06 -6.44
C ILE A 118 28.21 -24.65 -5.18
N TYR A 119 27.59 -23.87 -4.29
CA TYR A 119 28.26 -23.29 -3.13
C TYR A 119 27.55 -23.66 -1.84
N ARG A 120 28.33 -23.87 -0.77
CA ARG A 120 27.82 -24.00 0.59
C ARG A 120 27.80 -22.62 1.25
N ASN A 121 26.70 -22.30 1.92
CA ASN A 121 26.48 -21.05 2.65
C ASN A 121 26.63 -19.78 1.79
N SER A 122 26.23 -19.86 0.51
CA SER A 122 26.24 -18.67 -0.37
C SER A 122 25.18 -17.64 0.00
N ASN A 123 24.11 -18.05 0.66
CA ASN A 123 23.06 -17.16 1.17
C ASN A 123 23.09 -17.26 2.69
N VAL A 124 23.28 -16.12 3.36
CA VAL A 124 23.27 -16.01 4.81
C VAL A 124 21.88 -15.59 5.25
N TYR A 125 21.26 -16.39 6.11
CA TYR A 125 19.90 -16.17 6.59
C TYR A 125 19.88 -15.84 8.08
N SER A 126 18.78 -15.29 8.57
CA SER A 126 18.58 -14.96 9.99
C SER A 126 18.68 -16.18 10.91
N LYS A 127 18.33 -17.39 10.45
CA LYS A 127 18.53 -18.64 11.23
C LYS A 127 19.98 -18.92 11.59
N ASP A 128 20.94 -18.33 10.88
CA ASP A 128 22.36 -18.57 11.12
C ASP A 128 22.88 -17.70 12.28
N ILE A 129 22.08 -16.73 12.76
CA ILE A 129 22.35 -15.94 13.96
C ILE A 129 22.09 -16.81 15.19
N LYS A 130 23.10 -16.95 16.04
CA LYS A 130 23.02 -17.77 17.26
C LYS A 130 23.06 -16.89 18.50
N TRP A 131 22.16 -17.15 19.44
CA TRP A 131 22.24 -16.53 20.76
C TRP A 131 23.42 -17.10 21.56
N VAL A 132 24.15 -16.21 22.24
CA VAL A 132 25.28 -16.56 23.10
C VAL A 132 25.00 -16.00 24.49
N PRO A 133 24.81 -16.86 25.52
CA PRO A 133 24.48 -16.41 26.86
C PRO A 133 25.58 -15.52 27.46
N ILE A 134 25.15 -14.65 28.39
CA ILE A 134 25.99 -13.76 29.17
C ILE A 134 25.70 -14.00 30.65
N GLY A 135 26.74 -14.11 31.48
CA GLY A 135 26.59 -14.25 32.93
C GLY A 135 25.67 -15.41 33.30
N ARG A 136 24.59 -15.12 34.04
CA ARG A 136 23.63 -16.12 34.52
C ARG A 136 22.49 -16.45 33.55
N GLN A 137 22.49 -15.87 32.34
CA GLN A 137 21.42 -16.11 31.37
C GLN A 137 21.30 -17.58 30.94
N GLU A 138 22.41 -18.32 30.93
CA GLU A 138 22.38 -19.76 30.61
C GLU A 138 21.55 -20.57 31.61
N GLU A 139 21.66 -20.23 32.90
CA GLU A 139 20.90 -20.87 33.97
C GLU A 139 19.44 -20.38 34.02
N LEU A 140 19.21 -19.09 33.79
CA LEU A 140 17.88 -18.48 33.80
C LEU A 140 17.03 -18.93 32.59
N TYR A 141 17.67 -19.15 31.45
CA TYR A 141 17.02 -19.49 30.19
C TYR A 141 17.57 -20.81 29.63
N PRO A 142 17.21 -21.97 30.21
CA PRO A 142 17.69 -23.28 29.76
C PRO A 142 17.25 -23.64 28.34
N ARG A 143 16.20 -22.98 27.80
CA ARG A 143 15.78 -23.04 26.38
C ARG A 143 16.03 -21.72 25.66
N GLY A 144 17.06 -20.97 26.05
CA GLY A 144 17.33 -19.63 25.54
C GLY A 144 17.57 -19.58 24.03
N ALA A 145 18.13 -20.62 23.42
CA ALA A 145 18.31 -20.68 21.96
C ALA A 145 16.98 -20.60 21.18
N GLU A 146 15.88 -21.11 21.75
CA GLU A 146 14.54 -21.03 21.15
C GLU A 146 13.80 -19.77 21.58
N GLN A 147 13.90 -19.41 22.86
CA GLN A 147 13.17 -18.28 23.45
C GLN A 147 13.74 -16.92 23.04
N LEU A 148 15.07 -16.82 22.98
CA LEU A 148 15.82 -15.59 22.74
C LEU A 148 16.38 -15.53 21.31
N GLY A 149 16.05 -16.49 20.44
CA GLY A 149 16.48 -16.51 19.05
C GLY A 149 15.79 -15.46 18.16
N VAL A 150 16.08 -15.51 16.86
CA VAL A 150 15.38 -14.69 15.85
C VAL A 150 13.93 -15.14 15.69
N LEU A 151 13.03 -14.18 15.43
CA LEU A 151 11.60 -14.48 15.24
C LEU A 151 11.35 -15.20 13.91
N GLU A 152 11.94 -14.70 12.83
CA GLU A 152 11.77 -15.24 11.48
C GLU A 152 13.12 -15.80 10.98
N LYS A 153 13.11 -17.03 10.44
CA LYS A 153 14.33 -17.82 10.19
C LYS A 153 14.88 -17.68 8.76
N ASP A 154 14.06 -17.20 7.84
CA ASP A 154 14.37 -17.17 6.41
C ASP A 154 14.63 -15.74 5.86
N ILE A 155 14.93 -14.77 6.74
CA ILE A 155 15.31 -13.41 6.30
C ILE A 155 16.71 -13.45 5.70
N LEU A 156 16.84 -13.09 4.42
CA LEU A 156 18.13 -13.03 3.74
C LEU A 156 18.92 -11.79 4.19
N ILE A 157 20.12 -12.00 4.73
CA ILE A 157 21.00 -10.95 5.24
C ILE A 157 21.99 -10.54 4.15
N CYS A 158 22.76 -11.50 3.64
CA CYS A 158 23.85 -11.28 2.68
C CYS A 158 23.96 -12.46 1.71
N LYS A 159 24.55 -12.21 0.53
CA LYS A 159 24.98 -13.26 -0.39
C LYS A 159 26.49 -13.22 -0.55
N MET A 160 27.12 -14.38 -0.47
CA MET A 160 28.57 -14.55 -0.45
C MET A 160 29.04 -15.45 -1.60
N ARG A 161 30.34 -15.43 -1.85
CA ARG A 161 31.06 -16.33 -2.77
C ARG A 161 32.18 -17.04 -2.05
N PRO A 162 32.66 -18.18 -2.57
CA PRO A 162 33.71 -18.96 -1.91
C PRO A 162 34.95 -18.12 -1.58
N GLY A 163 35.46 -18.29 -0.36
CA GLY A 163 36.59 -17.51 0.16
C GLY A 163 36.19 -16.26 0.93
N GLN A 164 34.91 -15.86 0.88
CA GLN A 164 34.37 -14.83 1.76
C GLN A 164 33.90 -15.42 3.08
N GLU A 165 34.06 -14.64 4.14
CA GLU A 165 33.63 -14.92 5.50
C GLU A 165 33.06 -13.68 6.19
N ILE A 166 32.12 -13.93 7.09
CA ILE A 166 31.55 -12.94 8.01
C ILE A 166 31.67 -13.53 9.41
N HIS A 167 32.30 -12.76 10.31
CA HIS A 167 32.33 -13.03 11.75
C HIS A 167 32.03 -11.73 12.50
N LEU A 168 30.91 -11.72 13.23
CA LEU A 168 30.48 -10.57 14.01
C LEU A 168 29.70 -10.98 15.26
N PHE A 169 29.70 -10.09 16.24
CA PHE A 169 28.87 -10.16 17.44
C PHE A 169 27.86 -9.03 17.44
N MET A 170 26.69 -9.27 18.00
CA MET A 170 25.59 -8.30 18.05
C MET A 170 25.08 -8.19 19.48
N HIS A 171 24.85 -6.99 19.96
CA HIS A 171 24.17 -6.73 21.22
C HIS A 171 22.78 -6.16 20.95
N ALA A 172 21.77 -6.81 21.49
CA ALA A 172 20.40 -6.35 21.49
C ALA A 172 20.02 -5.78 22.84
N VAL A 173 19.29 -4.66 22.80
CA VAL A 173 18.84 -3.92 23.97
C VAL A 173 17.35 -3.64 23.86
N LYS A 174 16.76 -3.27 25.00
CA LYS A 174 15.38 -2.82 25.07
C LYS A 174 15.25 -1.37 24.61
N GLY A 175 14.34 -1.11 23.67
CA GLY A 175 14.08 0.23 23.14
C GLY A 175 12.61 0.42 22.74
N ILE A 176 12.25 1.65 22.36
CA ILE A 176 10.89 2.03 21.96
C ILE A 176 10.85 2.52 20.51
N GLY A 177 9.73 2.26 19.81
CA GLY A 177 9.57 2.63 18.39
C GLY A 177 9.69 4.13 18.10
N LYS A 178 9.48 4.99 19.10
CA LYS A 178 9.67 6.44 19.00
C LYS A 178 11.13 6.83 18.77
N ASP A 179 12.07 6.08 19.33
CA ASP A 179 13.50 6.31 19.18
C ASP A 179 13.98 5.83 17.80
N HIS A 180 13.65 4.58 17.46
CA HIS A 180 13.94 4.03 16.14
C HIS A 180 12.86 3.03 15.71
N ALA A 181 12.49 3.04 14.44
CA ALA A 181 11.42 2.20 13.89
C ALA A 181 11.68 0.68 14.03
N LYS A 182 12.94 0.27 14.19
CA LYS A 182 13.33 -1.13 14.47
C LYS A 182 12.73 -1.69 15.76
N PHE A 183 12.37 -0.81 16.69
CA PHE A 183 11.73 -1.19 17.95
C PHE A 183 10.20 -1.24 17.88
N SER A 184 9.59 -0.98 16.71
CA SER A 184 8.12 -1.10 16.55
C SER A 184 7.71 -2.58 16.64
N PRO A 185 6.87 -2.99 17.61
CA PRO A 185 6.43 -4.38 17.73
C PRO A 185 5.42 -4.79 16.66
N VAL A 186 4.75 -3.82 16.04
CA VAL A 186 3.72 -4.05 15.04
C VAL A 186 4.28 -3.78 13.64
N ALA A 187 3.88 -4.61 12.68
CA ALA A 187 4.12 -4.33 11.27
C ALA A 187 3.31 -3.09 10.83
N THR A 188 2.01 -3.09 11.15
CA THR A 188 1.15 -1.91 11.05
C THR A 188 0.02 -2.02 12.07
N ALA A 189 -0.34 -0.89 12.68
CA ALA A 189 -1.54 -0.78 13.51
C ALA A 189 -2.37 0.39 12.94
N SER A 190 -3.60 0.08 12.55
CA SER A 190 -4.53 1.06 11.99
C SER A 190 -5.95 0.73 12.44
N TYR A 191 -6.83 1.72 12.35
CA TYR A 191 -8.26 1.53 12.59
C TYR A 191 -9.03 2.21 11.46
N ARG A 192 -10.25 1.72 11.22
CA ARG A 192 -11.22 2.33 10.32
C ARG A 192 -12.54 2.47 11.07
N LEU A 193 -13.30 3.52 10.77
CA LEU A 193 -14.66 3.63 11.26
C LEU A 193 -15.55 2.62 10.52
N LEU A 194 -16.50 2.02 11.22
CA LEU A 194 -17.50 1.15 10.61
C LEU A 194 -18.42 2.03 9.74
N PRO A 195 -18.49 1.79 8.41
CA PRO A 195 -19.45 2.51 7.57
C PRO A 195 -20.89 2.22 8.00
N ASP A 196 -21.74 3.23 8.11
CA ASP A 196 -23.19 3.03 8.20
C ASP A 196 -23.82 3.38 6.86
N ILE A 197 -24.43 2.40 6.20
CA ILE A 197 -25.03 2.58 4.87
C ILE A 197 -26.51 2.20 4.96
N GLN A 198 -27.37 3.15 4.64
CA GLN A 198 -28.82 2.98 4.71
C GLN A 198 -29.45 3.25 3.34
N LEU A 199 -30.33 2.36 2.89
CA LEU A 199 -31.14 2.61 1.69
C LEU A 199 -32.31 3.50 2.08
N THR A 200 -32.35 4.73 1.57
CA THR A 200 -33.47 5.66 1.82
C THR A 200 -34.76 5.24 1.11
N LYS A 201 -34.65 4.40 0.06
CA LYS A 201 -35.76 3.86 -0.73
C LYS A 201 -35.46 2.42 -1.15
N PRO A 202 -36.48 1.56 -1.33
CA PRO A 202 -36.27 0.20 -1.83
C PRO A 202 -35.75 0.24 -3.27
N VAL A 203 -34.66 -0.47 -3.54
CA VAL A 203 -34.05 -0.60 -4.86
C VAL A 203 -34.36 -2.00 -5.40
N ARG A 204 -35.03 -2.07 -6.56
CA ARG A 204 -35.55 -3.32 -7.14
C ARG A 204 -35.08 -3.57 -8.57
N GLY A 205 -35.24 -4.82 -9.00
CA GLY A 205 -34.96 -5.27 -10.37
C GLY A 205 -33.50 -5.08 -10.78
N GLU A 206 -33.27 -4.65 -12.01
CA GLU A 206 -31.92 -4.49 -12.57
C GLU A 206 -31.07 -3.47 -11.78
N MET A 207 -31.70 -2.46 -11.16
CA MET A 207 -31.00 -1.49 -10.32
C MET A 207 -30.42 -2.14 -9.06
N ALA A 208 -31.05 -3.19 -8.53
CA ALA A 208 -30.54 -3.93 -7.37
C ALA A 208 -29.24 -4.67 -7.71
N ASP A 209 -29.16 -5.27 -8.89
CA ASP A 209 -27.97 -5.97 -9.39
C ASP A 209 -26.83 -4.98 -9.70
N ARG A 210 -27.15 -3.85 -10.33
CA ARG A 210 -26.18 -2.77 -10.55
C ARG A 210 -25.65 -2.21 -9.23
N LEU A 211 -26.53 -1.98 -8.27
CA LEU A 211 -26.16 -1.50 -6.94
C LEU A 211 -25.21 -2.48 -6.26
N LYS A 212 -25.53 -3.78 -6.25
CA LYS A 212 -24.64 -4.82 -5.70
C LYS A 212 -23.24 -4.79 -6.33
N ASN A 213 -23.14 -4.59 -7.64
CA ASN A 213 -21.85 -4.52 -8.35
C ASN A 213 -21.02 -3.27 -8.03
N CYS A 214 -21.64 -2.22 -7.49
CA CYS A 214 -20.93 -1.02 -7.02
C CYS A 214 -20.23 -1.22 -5.67
N PHE A 215 -20.62 -2.25 -4.89
CA PHE A 215 -20.04 -2.53 -3.58
C PHE A 215 -19.11 -3.75 -3.60
N SER A 216 -18.31 -3.89 -2.54
CA SER A 216 -17.50 -5.10 -2.35
C SER A 216 -18.41 -6.32 -2.20
N VAL A 217 -17.90 -7.47 -2.64
CA VAL A 217 -18.63 -8.75 -2.56
C VAL A 217 -19.01 -9.03 -1.10
N GLY A 218 -20.30 -9.27 -0.86
CA GLY A 218 -20.84 -9.58 0.48
C GLY A 218 -21.45 -8.40 1.23
N VAL A 219 -21.34 -7.15 0.73
CA VAL A 219 -21.94 -5.96 1.37
C VAL A 219 -23.43 -5.83 1.07
N ILE A 220 -23.84 -6.11 -0.17
CA ILE A 220 -25.24 -6.08 -0.60
C ILE A 220 -25.62 -7.44 -1.16
N GLU A 221 -26.75 -7.96 -0.72
CA GLU A 221 -27.39 -9.14 -1.29
C GLU A 221 -28.69 -8.73 -1.98
N VAL A 222 -29.01 -9.42 -3.07
CA VAL A 222 -30.28 -9.24 -3.80
C VAL A 222 -31.15 -10.43 -3.43
N ILE A 223 -32.26 -10.17 -2.75
CA ILE A 223 -33.21 -11.19 -2.30
C ILE A 223 -34.39 -11.21 -3.28
N GLU A 224 -34.73 -12.39 -3.78
CA GLU A 224 -35.93 -12.58 -4.60
C GLU A 224 -37.12 -12.88 -3.70
N THR A 225 -38.13 -12.00 -3.71
CA THR A 225 -39.37 -12.24 -2.94
C THR A 225 -40.35 -13.18 -3.66
N LYS A 226 -40.26 -13.29 -5.01
CA LYS A 226 -41.00 -14.28 -5.81
C LYS A 226 -40.09 -14.86 -6.91
N PRO A 227 -39.90 -16.19 -6.95
CA PRO A 227 -39.04 -16.80 -7.96
C PRO A 227 -39.60 -16.56 -9.37
N GLY A 228 -38.78 -15.96 -10.26
CA GLY A 228 -39.12 -15.73 -11.67
C GLY A 228 -39.69 -14.36 -12.02
N ASP A 229 -39.93 -13.47 -11.03
CA ASP A 229 -40.39 -12.10 -11.26
C ASP A 229 -39.22 -11.11 -11.09
N LEU A 230 -38.83 -10.44 -12.17
CA LEU A 230 -37.71 -9.50 -12.21
C LEU A 230 -37.90 -8.31 -11.25
N ASP A 231 -39.14 -7.84 -11.05
CA ASP A 231 -39.45 -6.72 -10.15
C ASP A 231 -39.50 -7.13 -8.67
N SER A 232 -39.48 -8.43 -8.39
CA SER A 232 -39.50 -8.96 -7.02
C SER A 232 -38.10 -9.06 -6.38
N ARG A 233 -37.05 -8.77 -7.15
CA ARG A 233 -35.66 -8.71 -6.70
C ARG A 233 -35.43 -7.42 -5.94
N GLU A 234 -35.06 -7.50 -4.67
CA GLU A 234 -34.83 -6.32 -3.82
C GLU A 234 -33.43 -6.38 -3.21
N ALA A 235 -32.68 -5.28 -3.32
CA ALA A 235 -31.38 -5.17 -2.66
C ALA A 235 -31.57 -4.96 -1.15
N ARG A 236 -30.90 -5.78 -0.34
CA ARG A 236 -30.79 -5.59 1.10
C ARG A 236 -29.34 -5.59 1.55
N PHE A 237 -29.06 -4.77 2.56
CA PHE A 237 -27.79 -4.83 3.26
C PHE A 237 -27.77 -6.09 4.11
N VAL A 238 -26.80 -6.95 3.84
CA VAL A 238 -26.41 -8.01 4.75
C VAL A 238 -25.32 -7.44 5.62
N ALA A 239 -25.36 -7.74 6.92
CA ALA A 239 -24.54 -7.14 7.95
C ALA A 239 -23.13 -6.74 7.48
N LEU A 240 -22.74 -5.52 7.85
CA LEU A 240 -21.55 -4.82 7.37
C LEU A 240 -20.21 -5.44 7.80
N GLU A 241 -20.26 -6.62 8.42
CA GLU A 241 -19.12 -7.39 8.91
C GLU A 241 -18.38 -8.15 7.79
N LEU A 242 -18.96 -8.25 6.58
CA LEU A 242 -18.31 -8.91 5.45
C LEU A 242 -17.44 -7.96 4.61
N ARG A 243 -16.28 -7.69 5.19
CA ARG A 243 -14.94 -7.81 4.59
C ARG A 243 -14.72 -7.19 3.20
N ILE A 244 -14.01 -6.05 3.18
CA ILE A 244 -13.03 -5.73 2.14
C ILE A 244 -11.87 -6.74 2.27
N MET A 245 -12.11 -8.01 1.93
CA MET A 245 -11.04 -8.99 1.78
C MET A 245 -10.28 -8.62 0.51
N GLY A 246 -9.02 -8.22 0.68
CA GLY A 246 -8.07 -8.14 -0.41
C GLY A 246 -8.11 -9.42 -1.23
N LEU A 247 -8.40 -9.28 -2.52
CA LEU A 247 -8.40 -10.33 -3.54
C LEU A 247 -6.99 -10.91 -3.72
N GLY A 248 -6.55 -11.74 -2.79
CA GLY A 248 -5.33 -12.55 -2.93
C GLY A 248 -5.64 -13.99 -3.34
N ILE A 249 -6.50 -14.65 -2.56
CA ILE A 249 -6.63 -16.12 -2.61
C ILE A 249 -7.54 -16.62 -3.74
N LEU A 250 -8.61 -15.88 -4.07
CA LEU A 250 -9.53 -16.29 -5.15
C LEU A 250 -8.88 -16.18 -6.53
N ARG A 251 -8.00 -15.18 -6.72
CA ARG A 251 -7.25 -14.99 -7.96
C ARG A 251 -6.32 -16.17 -8.24
N TRP A 252 -5.64 -16.71 -7.24
CA TRP A 252 -4.76 -17.86 -7.45
C TRP A 252 -5.51 -19.16 -7.73
N LYS A 253 -6.66 -19.39 -7.11
CA LYS A 253 -7.49 -20.57 -7.43
C LYS A 253 -8.00 -20.50 -8.87
N ILE A 254 -8.46 -19.32 -9.32
CA ILE A 254 -8.91 -19.11 -10.71
C ILE A 254 -7.72 -19.20 -11.69
N LEU A 255 -6.55 -18.64 -11.35
CA LEU A 255 -5.35 -18.72 -12.17
C LEU A 255 -4.85 -20.17 -12.30
N LEU A 256 -4.88 -20.96 -11.22
CA LEU A 256 -4.51 -22.38 -11.23
C LEU A 256 -5.49 -23.20 -12.07
N ILE A 257 -6.79 -22.90 -12.00
CA ILE A 257 -7.80 -23.53 -12.86
C ILE A 257 -7.54 -23.16 -14.33
N ILE A 258 -7.33 -21.89 -14.65
CA ILE A 258 -7.03 -21.46 -16.04
C ILE A 258 -5.74 -22.09 -16.55
N VAL A 259 -4.68 -22.15 -15.74
CA VAL A 259 -3.41 -22.79 -16.10
C VAL A 259 -3.60 -24.30 -16.30
N SER A 260 -4.38 -24.97 -15.44
CA SER A 260 -4.68 -26.40 -15.61
C SER A 260 -5.49 -26.67 -16.89
N VAL A 261 -6.46 -25.81 -17.22
CA VAL A 261 -7.26 -25.91 -18.45
C VAL A 261 -6.39 -25.63 -19.69
N LEU A 262 -5.47 -24.67 -19.63
CA LEU A 262 -4.52 -24.39 -20.71
C LEU A 262 -3.51 -25.53 -20.89
N LEU A 263 -3.02 -26.13 -19.81
CA LEU A 263 -2.13 -27.30 -19.87
C LEU A 263 -2.84 -28.53 -20.44
N LEU A 264 -4.10 -28.76 -20.04
CA LEU A 264 -4.95 -29.81 -20.61
C LEU A 264 -5.22 -29.53 -22.10
N TRP A 265 -5.53 -28.30 -22.47
CA TRP A 265 -5.72 -27.91 -23.87
C TRP A 265 -4.45 -28.09 -24.71
N GLN A 266 -3.28 -27.71 -24.20
CA GLN A 266 -1.99 -27.93 -24.88
C GLN A 266 -1.66 -29.42 -25.01
N SER A 267 -1.92 -30.23 -23.98
CA SER A 267 -1.75 -31.68 -24.08
C SER A 267 -2.70 -32.31 -25.11
N SER A 268 -3.93 -31.79 -25.25
CA SER A 268 -4.86 -32.21 -26.31
C SER A 268 -4.39 -31.80 -27.71
N LYS A 269 -3.77 -30.61 -27.86
CA LYS A 269 -3.16 -30.15 -29.12
C LYS A 269 -1.97 -31.02 -29.53
N VAL A 270 -1.13 -31.40 -28.58
CA VAL A 270 0.01 -32.33 -28.82
C VAL A 270 -0.50 -33.72 -29.17
N TRP A 271 -1.55 -34.20 -28.49
CA TRP A 271 -2.17 -35.49 -28.79
C TRP A 271 -2.85 -35.51 -30.17
N LEU A 272 -3.59 -34.45 -30.53
CA LEU A 272 -4.18 -34.27 -31.86
C LEU A 272 -3.11 -34.12 -32.96
N SER A 273 -1.95 -33.53 -32.64
CA SER A 273 -0.81 -33.47 -33.58
C SER A 273 -0.14 -34.83 -33.81
N PHE A 274 -0.40 -35.81 -32.95
CA PHE A 274 0.12 -37.18 -33.07
C PHE A 274 -0.82 -38.11 -33.84
N THR A 275 -2.07 -37.70 -34.11
CA THR A 275 -3.10 -38.57 -34.70
C THR A 275 -3.59 -38.15 -36.08
N GLN A 276 -2.95 -37.19 -36.76
CA GLN A 276 -3.43 -36.74 -38.07
C GLN A 276 -2.31 -36.53 -39.09
N GLU A 277 -1.61 -37.62 -39.42
CA GLU A 277 -1.01 -37.78 -40.74
C GLU A 277 -2.09 -38.33 -41.69
N LYS A 278 -2.83 -37.42 -42.36
CA LYS A 278 -3.34 -37.57 -43.74
C LYS A 278 -4.35 -36.46 -44.12
N SER A 279 -3.98 -35.79 -45.23
CA SER A 279 -4.81 -35.28 -46.34
C SER A 279 -5.76 -34.07 -46.18
N GLY A 280 -5.65 -33.17 -47.16
CA GLY A 280 -6.74 -32.33 -47.72
C GLY A 280 -6.68 -30.85 -47.31
N ILE A 281 -6.22 -29.90 -48.14
CA ILE A 281 -6.85 -29.25 -49.33
C ILE A 281 -7.94 -28.21 -48.99
N GLU A 282 -7.62 -26.96 -49.35
CA GLU A 282 -8.41 -25.80 -49.85
C GLU A 282 -9.81 -25.46 -49.31
N ALA A 283 -9.99 -24.19 -48.93
CA ALA A 283 -10.79 -23.16 -49.64
C ALA A 283 -11.48 -22.14 -48.69
N GLN A 284 -11.04 -20.88 -48.75
CA GLN A 284 -11.80 -19.64 -49.11
C GLN A 284 -13.34 -19.66 -48.93
N LEU A 285 -14.08 -18.63 -48.47
CA LEU A 285 -14.06 -17.16 -48.62
C LEU A 285 -15.18 -16.55 -47.72
N GLN A 286 -15.03 -15.26 -47.36
CA GLN A 286 -16.01 -14.15 -47.19
C GLN A 286 -17.33 -14.39 -46.38
N ASP A 287 -17.83 -13.47 -45.57
CA ASP A 287 -18.19 -12.10 -45.95
C ASP A 287 -18.40 -11.19 -44.73
N ASN A 288 -18.22 -9.88 -44.94
CA ASN A 288 -18.37 -8.80 -43.97
C ASN A 288 -19.64 -8.03 -44.32
N GLN A 289 -20.56 -7.81 -43.37
CA GLN A 289 -21.55 -6.74 -43.49
C GLN A 289 -21.65 -5.90 -42.21
N VAL A 290 -21.48 -4.60 -42.46
CA VAL A 290 -21.66 -3.47 -41.53
C VAL A 290 -23.13 -3.03 -41.61
N VAL A 291 -23.77 -2.84 -40.46
CA VAL A 291 -25.05 -2.14 -40.35
C VAL A 291 -24.90 -1.01 -39.33
N THR A 292 -25.00 0.21 -39.84
CA THR A 292 -25.17 1.46 -39.09
C THR A 292 -26.63 1.60 -38.66
N LEU A 293 -26.87 1.97 -37.40
CA LEU A 293 -28.14 2.56 -36.97
C LEU A 293 -27.92 3.78 -36.08
N ASN A 294 -28.68 4.81 -36.42
CA ASN A 294 -28.66 6.18 -35.94
C ASN A 294 -29.01 6.30 -34.46
N GLN A 295 -28.35 7.25 -33.79
CA GLN A 295 -28.75 7.81 -32.50
C GLN A 295 -30.06 8.60 -32.65
N LYS A 296 -31.03 8.30 -31.80
CA LYS A 296 -32.10 9.21 -31.40
C LYS A 296 -31.96 9.44 -29.90
N ASP A 297 -32.10 10.70 -29.53
CA ASP A 297 -31.89 11.30 -28.23
C ASP A 297 -32.54 10.53 -27.07
N ASP A 298 -31.81 10.43 -25.95
CA ASP A 298 -32.33 9.91 -24.68
C ASP A 298 -31.92 10.81 -23.51
N GLU A 299 -32.84 10.89 -22.55
CA GLU A 299 -32.99 11.86 -21.48
C GLU A 299 -31.73 12.08 -20.62
N SER A 300 -31.60 13.29 -20.07
CA SER A 300 -30.42 13.77 -19.35
C SER A 300 -30.02 12.87 -18.18
N LYS A 301 -29.05 11.98 -18.40
CA LYS A 301 -28.30 11.29 -17.33
C LYS A 301 -27.69 12.34 -16.40
N GLN A 302 -28.22 12.45 -15.19
CA GLN A 302 -27.72 13.35 -14.17
C GLN A 302 -26.31 12.89 -13.75
N LYS A 303 -25.28 13.67 -14.11
CA LYS A 303 -23.88 13.41 -13.74
C LYS A 303 -23.59 13.97 -12.35
N VAL A 304 -22.72 13.30 -11.59
CA VAL A 304 -22.23 13.82 -10.30
C VAL A 304 -21.18 14.90 -10.60
N HIS A 305 -21.42 16.12 -10.12
CA HIS A 305 -20.44 17.19 -10.20
C HIS A 305 -19.43 17.03 -9.07
N ILE A 306 -18.13 16.97 -9.40
CA ILE A 306 -17.04 16.79 -8.45
C ILE A 306 -16.04 17.93 -8.65
N ALA A 307 -16.02 18.87 -7.72
CA ALA A 307 -15.05 19.95 -7.68
C ALA A 307 -13.85 19.56 -6.80
N VAL A 308 -12.65 19.62 -7.36
CA VAL A 308 -11.40 19.22 -6.70
C VAL A 308 -10.55 20.45 -6.46
N TYR A 309 -10.37 20.82 -5.19
CA TYR A 309 -9.52 21.91 -4.73
C TYR A 309 -8.14 21.35 -4.36
N TYR A 310 -7.08 21.85 -5.00
CA TYR A 310 -5.74 21.26 -4.87
C TYR A 310 -4.58 22.24 -5.07
N GLU A 311 -3.37 21.79 -4.74
CA GLU A 311 -2.09 22.50 -4.94
C GLU A 311 -1.19 21.68 -5.84
N ALA A 312 -0.53 22.31 -6.81
CA ALA A 312 0.33 21.62 -7.76
C ALA A 312 1.57 20.97 -7.09
N LEU A 313 2.19 21.64 -6.12
CA LEU A 313 3.42 21.15 -5.46
C LEU A 313 3.19 20.31 -4.19
N CYS A 314 1.94 20.12 -3.77
CA CYS A 314 1.61 19.39 -2.54
C CYS A 314 1.68 17.87 -2.75
N PRO A 315 2.40 17.11 -1.89
CA PRO A 315 2.53 15.66 -2.03
C PRO A 315 1.20 14.91 -1.91
N ASP A 316 0.27 15.40 -1.08
CA ASP A 316 -1.06 14.80 -0.90
C ASP A 316 -1.93 15.01 -2.14
N SER A 317 -1.91 16.21 -2.72
CA SER A 317 -2.60 16.53 -3.97
C SER A 317 -2.08 15.66 -5.12
N ARG A 318 -0.75 15.52 -5.24
CA ARG A 318 -0.13 14.61 -6.21
C ARG A 318 -0.58 13.16 -6.00
N SER A 319 -0.56 12.67 -4.76
CA SER A 319 -0.96 11.31 -4.43
C SER A 319 -2.43 11.05 -4.80
N PHE A 320 -3.31 12.02 -4.51
CA PHE A 320 -4.74 11.95 -4.83
C PHE A 320 -4.99 11.87 -6.34
N PHE A 321 -4.39 12.76 -7.14
CA PHE A 321 -4.57 12.75 -8.60
C PHE A 321 -4.15 11.41 -9.21
N ILE A 322 -2.96 10.91 -8.85
CA ILE A 322 -2.36 9.73 -9.48
C ILE A 322 -2.97 8.42 -9.00
N LYS A 323 -3.25 8.31 -7.70
CA LYS A 323 -3.67 7.03 -7.10
C LYS A 323 -5.18 6.88 -6.95
N GLN A 324 -5.93 7.99 -6.98
CA GLN A 324 -7.37 7.98 -6.68
C GLN A 324 -8.19 8.56 -7.83
N LEU A 325 -7.98 9.84 -8.19
CA LEU A 325 -8.85 10.56 -9.11
C LEU A 325 -8.78 10.03 -10.55
N LEU A 326 -7.58 9.89 -11.11
CA LEU A 326 -7.39 9.40 -12.48
C LEU A 326 -7.90 7.94 -12.65
N PRO A 327 -7.53 6.97 -11.76
CA PRO A 327 -8.09 5.63 -11.84
C PRO A 327 -9.62 5.56 -11.64
N MET A 328 -10.19 6.46 -10.83
CA MET A 328 -11.64 6.54 -10.66
C MET A 328 -12.32 7.02 -11.93
N TYR A 329 -11.85 8.11 -12.53
CA TYR A 329 -12.45 8.67 -13.74
C TYR A 329 -12.41 7.69 -14.92
N HIS A 330 -11.34 6.91 -15.08
CA HIS A 330 -11.28 5.85 -16.10
C HIS A 330 -12.35 4.76 -15.93
N LYS A 331 -12.86 4.54 -14.72
CA LYS A 331 -13.89 3.54 -14.46
C LYS A 331 -15.30 4.08 -14.70
N ILE A 332 -15.54 5.37 -14.45
CA ILE A 332 -16.87 5.98 -14.50
C ILE A 332 -16.90 7.35 -15.24
N PRO A 333 -16.34 7.46 -16.47
CA PRO A 333 -16.19 8.74 -17.15
C PRO A 333 -17.54 9.37 -17.54
N ASP A 334 -18.55 8.55 -17.81
CA ASP A 334 -19.87 9.01 -18.26
C ASP A 334 -20.76 9.51 -17.11
N ASN A 335 -20.41 9.17 -15.86
CA ASN A 335 -21.23 9.45 -14.68
C ASN A 335 -20.75 10.67 -13.88
N VAL A 336 -19.57 11.20 -14.20
CA VAL A 336 -18.89 12.23 -13.42
C VAL A 336 -18.61 13.45 -14.29
N GLN A 337 -18.84 14.63 -13.74
CA GLN A 337 -18.37 15.90 -14.28
C GLN A 337 -17.33 16.46 -13.31
N LEU A 338 -16.07 16.52 -13.73
CA LEU A 338 -14.98 17.05 -12.89
C LEU A 338 -14.79 18.54 -13.12
N GLU A 339 -14.60 19.27 -12.02
CA GLU A 339 -14.09 20.63 -11.99
C GLU A 339 -12.78 20.67 -11.18
N PHE A 340 -11.80 21.44 -11.66
CA PHE A 340 -10.47 21.51 -11.08
C PHE A 340 -10.17 22.94 -10.59
N ILE A 341 -9.78 23.07 -9.33
CA ILE A 341 -9.50 24.36 -8.66
C ILE A 341 -8.05 24.34 -8.11
N PRO A 342 -7.05 24.73 -8.93
CA PRO A 342 -5.64 24.70 -8.55
C PRO A 342 -5.22 25.97 -7.82
N TYR A 343 -5.71 26.20 -6.61
CA TYR A 343 -5.36 27.37 -5.79
C TYR A 343 -4.79 26.97 -4.43
N GLY A 344 -5.46 26.05 -3.75
CA GLY A 344 -5.00 25.54 -2.47
C GLY A 344 -5.10 26.54 -1.33
N LYS A 345 -4.11 26.52 -0.45
CA LYS A 345 -3.97 27.45 0.68
C LYS A 345 -3.03 28.61 0.35
N ALA A 346 -3.22 29.21 -0.82
CA ALA A 346 -2.52 30.43 -1.22
C ALA A 346 -3.24 31.69 -0.70
N THR A 347 -2.52 32.82 -0.69
CA THR A 347 -3.09 34.15 -0.45
C THR A 347 -2.96 34.99 -1.71
N THR A 348 -4.04 35.65 -2.13
CA THR A 348 -4.06 36.56 -3.28
C THR A 348 -3.93 38.00 -2.82
N VAL A 349 -3.02 38.75 -3.43
CA VAL A 349 -2.86 40.20 -3.25
C VAL A 349 -3.09 40.90 -4.57
N LYS A 350 -3.98 41.90 -4.60
CA LYS A 350 -4.21 42.74 -5.78
C LYS A 350 -3.25 43.92 -5.76
N THR A 351 -2.49 44.10 -6.83
CA THR A 351 -1.52 45.20 -7.01
C THR A 351 -1.88 46.03 -8.24
N ASP A 352 -1.25 47.20 -8.40
CA ASP A 352 -1.46 48.07 -9.58
C ASP A 352 -1.13 47.37 -10.91
N ASN A 353 -0.26 46.34 -10.85
CA ASN A 353 0.18 45.54 -11.99
C ASN A 353 -0.57 44.20 -12.15
N GLY A 354 -1.61 43.93 -11.36
CA GLY A 354 -2.45 42.74 -11.47
C GLY A 354 -2.61 41.98 -10.15
N TYR A 355 -2.29 40.67 -10.17
CA TYR A 355 -2.39 39.80 -8.99
C TYR A 355 -1.04 39.18 -8.64
N GLU A 356 -0.76 39.12 -7.35
CA GLU A 356 0.36 38.41 -6.74
C GLU A 356 -0.15 37.34 -5.78
N PHE A 357 0.62 36.26 -5.63
CA PHE A 357 0.23 35.08 -4.88
C PHE A 357 1.33 34.67 -3.91
N MET A 358 0.93 34.31 -2.69
CA MET A 358 1.80 33.69 -1.69
C MET A 358 1.32 32.26 -1.44
N CYS A 359 2.12 31.25 -1.80
CA CYS A 359 1.78 29.83 -1.68
C CYS A 359 2.64 29.14 -0.62
N GLN A 360 2.16 28.01 -0.09
CA GLN A 360 2.78 27.33 1.06
C GLN A 360 4.17 26.76 0.76
N HIS A 361 4.37 26.27 -0.47
CA HIS A 361 5.63 25.70 -0.95
C HIS A 361 6.40 26.69 -1.86
N GLY A 362 6.14 27.99 -1.71
CA GLY A 362 6.91 29.06 -2.35
C GLY A 362 6.50 29.38 -3.80
N PRO A 363 7.33 30.16 -4.51
CA PRO A 363 6.95 30.75 -5.80
C PRO A 363 6.80 29.74 -6.94
N VAL A 364 7.48 28.58 -6.86
CA VAL A 364 7.35 27.51 -7.86
C VAL A 364 5.95 26.90 -7.81
N GLU A 365 5.39 26.69 -6.61
CA GLU A 365 4.00 26.24 -6.47
C GLU A 365 3.03 27.25 -7.07
N CYS A 366 3.19 28.54 -6.75
CA CYS A 366 2.32 29.57 -7.30
C CYS A 366 2.37 29.58 -8.84
N GLY A 367 3.56 29.50 -9.42
CA GLY A 367 3.68 29.42 -10.88
C GLY A 367 3.06 28.16 -11.47
N ALA A 368 3.19 27.01 -10.80
CA ALA A 368 2.56 25.76 -11.24
C ALA A 368 1.02 25.81 -11.13
N ASN A 369 0.48 26.38 -10.06
CA ASN A 369 -0.96 26.65 -9.88
C ASN A 369 -1.49 27.55 -11.01
N ILE A 370 -0.73 28.59 -11.40
CA ILE A 370 -1.09 29.45 -12.54
C ILE A 370 -1.11 28.68 -13.86
N ILE A 371 -0.11 27.82 -14.12
CA ILE A 371 -0.09 26.99 -15.32
C ILE A 371 -1.29 26.06 -15.34
N HIS A 372 -1.60 25.38 -14.23
CA HIS A 372 -2.76 24.50 -14.11
C HIS A 372 -4.07 25.25 -14.40
N ALA A 373 -4.25 26.45 -13.82
CA ALA A 373 -5.40 27.31 -14.07
C ALA A 373 -5.55 27.66 -15.56
N CYS A 374 -4.44 27.97 -16.23
CA CYS A 374 -4.42 28.24 -17.67
C CYS A 374 -4.78 26.99 -18.50
N SER A 375 -4.18 25.84 -18.18
CA SER A 375 -4.42 24.56 -18.85
C SER A 375 -5.89 24.13 -18.75
N ILE A 376 -6.51 24.29 -17.58
CA ILE A 376 -7.95 24.01 -17.38
C ILE A 376 -8.81 24.92 -18.27
N ASN A 377 -8.45 26.20 -18.37
CA ASN A 377 -9.20 27.13 -19.22
C ASN A 377 -9.07 26.81 -20.72
N ILE A 378 -7.91 26.32 -21.17
CA ILE A 378 -7.65 25.98 -22.58
C ILE A 378 -8.29 24.64 -22.96
N LEU A 379 -8.06 23.60 -22.16
CA LEU A 379 -8.54 22.25 -22.44
C LEU A 379 -10.03 22.16 -22.11
N LYS A 380 -10.89 21.85 -23.09
CA LYS A 380 -12.35 21.76 -22.87
C LYS A 380 -12.86 20.36 -22.55
N ASN A 381 -12.11 19.33 -22.92
CA ASN A 381 -12.47 17.95 -22.64
C ASN A 381 -11.95 17.53 -21.26
N THR A 382 -12.84 17.09 -20.37
CA THR A 382 -12.52 16.71 -18.98
C THR A 382 -11.53 15.54 -18.88
N SER A 383 -11.58 14.56 -19.79
CA SER A 383 -10.61 13.46 -19.82
C SER A 383 -9.21 13.96 -20.11
N ILE A 384 -9.08 14.82 -21.13
CA ILE A 384 -7.81 15.42 -21.53
C ILE A 384 -7.29 16.36 -20.43
N GLN A 385 -8.18 17.15 -19.80
CA GLN A 385 -7.82 17.96 -18.63
C GLN A 385 -7.21 17.09 -17.52
N LEU A 386 -7.90 16.01 -17.12
CA LEU A 386 -7.44 15.15 -16.03
C LEU A 386 -6.12 14.46 -16.34
N GLU A 387 -5.95 13.92 -17.55
CA GLU A 387 -4.70 13.28 -17.99
C GLU A 387 -3.54 14.28 -18.00
N TYR A 388 -3.77 15.48 -18.54
CA TYR A 388 -2.76 16.53 -18.60
C TYR A 388 -2.35 17.00 -17.20
N LEU A 389 -3.32 17.31 -16.34
CA LEU A 389 -3.07 17.73 -14.96
C LEU A 389 -2.38 16.64 -14.14
N SER A 390 -2.76 15.38 -14.35
CA SER A 390 -2.10 14.23 -13.71
C SER A 390 -0.65 14.09 -14.16
N CYS A 391 -0.36 14.33 -15.44
CA CYS A 391 1.01 14.34 -15.94
C CYS A 391 1.85 15.46 -15.30
N MET A 392 1.31 16.68 -15.26
CA MET A 392 1.97 17.86 -14.71
C MET A 392 2.25 17.72 -13.21
N ILE A 393 1.24 17.33 -12.42
CA ILE A 393 1.37 17.19 -10.96
C ILE A 393 2.32 16.05 -10.56
N LYS A 394 2.48 15.03 -11.41
CA LYS A 394 3.45 13.94 -11.21
C LYS A 394 4.89 14.45 -11.29
N ASN A 395 5.16 15.31 -12.27
CA ASN A 395 6.49 15.82 -12.60
C ASN A 395 6.46 17.35 -12.76
N ASN A 396 6.31 18.07 -11.64
CA ASN A 396 6.23 19.53 -11.67
C ASN A 396 7.50 20.14 -12.30
N ILE A 397 7.33 20.83 -13.42
CA ILE A 397 8.38 21.59 -14.10
C ILE A 397 8.42 22.99 -13.51
N VAL A 398 9.63 23.58 -13.39
CA VAL A 398 9.79 24.99 -13.01
C VAL A 398 9.15 25.88 -14.10
N PRO A 399 8.13 26.69 -13.78
CA PRO A 399 7.46 27.56 -14.75
C PRO A 399 8.45 28.52 -15.42
N CYS A 400 8.58 28.47 -16.74
CA CYS A 400 9.48 29.37 -17.49
C CYS A 400 8.83 30.69 -17.91
N PHE A 401 7.49 30.71 -18.05
CA PHE A 401 6.72 31.88 -18.44
C PHE A 401 5.31 31.83 -17.84
N ILE A 402 4.85 32.96 -17.28
CA ILE A 402 3.55 33.07 -16.61
C ILE A 402 2.79 34.23 -17.27
N GLU A 403 1.71 33.91 -17.99
CA GLU A 403 0.86 34.90 -18.63
C GLU A 403 -0.02 35.66 -17.63
N LYS A 404 -0.32 36.94 -17.94
CA LYS A 404 -1.24 37.78 -17.15
C LYS A 404 -2.63 37.12 -16.99
N LYS A 405 -3.14 36.50 -18.05
CA LYS A 405 -4.42 35.77 -18.04
C LYS A 405 -4.42 34.60 -17.06
N GLY A 406 -3.31 33.88 -16.92
CA GLY A 406 -3.17 32.81 -15.94
C GLY A 406 -3.28 33.32 -14.50
N LYS A 407 -2.69 34.49 -14.21
CA LYS A 407 -2.82 35.14 -12.89
C LYS A 407 -4.27 35.54 -12.59
N GLU A 408 -4.99 36.09 -13.57
CA GLU A 408 -6.41 36.44 -13.40
C GLU A 408 -7.27 35.20 -13.13
N LEU A 409 -7.01 34.09 -13.84
CA LEU A 409 -7.69 32.81 -13.60
C LEU A 409 -7.39 32.26 -12.20
N LEU A 410 -6.12 32.30 -11.76
CA LEU A 410 -5.77 31.83 -10.43
C LEU A 410 -6.41 32.67 -9.32
N ALA A 411 -6.51 34.00 -9.50
CA ALA A 411 -7.21 34.88 -8.57
C ALA A 411 -8.68 34.47 -8.41
N LYS A 412 -9.38 34.17 -9.51
CA LYS A 412 -10.75 33.66 -9.50
C LYS A 412 -10.88 32.32 -8.76
N TYR A 413 -9.93 31.40 -8.96
CA TYR A 413 -9.91 30.15 -8.20
C TYR A 413 -9.65 30.37 -6.69
N GLY A 414 -8.93 31.43 -6.33
CA GLY A 414 -8.79 31.86 -4.93
C GLY A 414 -10.10 32.33 -4.32
N GLU A 415 -10.89 33.12 -5.07
CA GLU A 415 -12.24 33.52 -4.64
C GLU A 415 -13.14 32.29 -4.43
N LEU A 416 -13.13 31.34 -5.37
CA LEU A 416 -13.89 30.08 -5.27
C LEU A 416 -13.46 29.24 -4.06
N THR A 417 -12.15 29.18 -3.78
CA THR A 417 -11.62 28.41 -2.66
C THR A 417 -11.97 29.04 -1.31
N ASN A 418 -11.92 30.37 -1.22
CA ASN A 418 -12.24 31.12 0.00
C ASN A 418 -13.75 31.19 0.27
N ALA A 419 -14.59 31.01 -0.75
CA ALA A 419 -16.05 30.99 -0.63
C ALA A 419 -16.60 29.68 -0.05
N LEU A 420 -15.78 28.62 0.05
CA LEU A 420 -16.20 27.34 0.61
C LEU A 420 -16.63 27.44 2.07
N THR A 421 -17.70 26.72 2.40
CA THR A 421 -18.20 26.60 3.78
C THR A 421 -18.39 25.12 4.15
N PRO A 422 -17.68 24.60 5.15
CA PRO A 422 -16.65 25.27 5.96
C PRO A 422 -15.39 25.62 5.15
N GLN A 423 -14.62 26.60 5.63
CA GLN A 423 -13.34 26.95 5.01
C GLN A 423 -12.39 25.74 4.99
N ILE A 424 -11.60 25.65 3.92
CA ILE A 424 -10.69 24.52 3.70
C ILE A 424 -9.62 24.40 4.80
N SER A 425 -9.60 23.27 5.51
CA SER A 425 -8.55 22.95 6.50
C SER A 425 -7.42 22.09 5.93
N PHE A 426 -7.64 21.45 4.77
CA PHE A 426 -6.73 20.49 4.15
C PHE A 426 -6.81 20.55 2.62
N ILE A 427 -5.74 20.13 1.93
CA ILE A 427 -5.66 20.06 0.47
C ILE A 427 -5.03 18.71 0.09
N PRO A 428 -5.63 17.92 -0.82
CA PRO A 428 -6.79 18.25 -1.63
C PRO A 428 -8.12 18.16 -0.85
N THR A 429 -9.08 19.00 -1.24
CA THR A 429 -10.47 18.95 -0.76
C THR A 429 -11.40 18.65 -1.94
N VAL A 430 -12.37 17.77 -1.74
CA VAL A 430 -13.33 17.35 -2.77
C VAL A 430 -14.73 17.77 -2.34
N VAL A 431 -15.43 18.42 -3.26
CA VAL A 431 -16.80 18.89 -3.09
C VAL A 431 -17.68 18.17 -4.12
N LEU A 432 -18.85 17.70 -3.69
CA LEU A 432 -19.77 16.92 -4.52
C LEU A 432 -21.11 17.65 -4.65
N ASN A 433 -21.57 17.86 -5.89
CA ASN A 433 -22.89 18.43 -6.22
C ASN A 433 -23.22 19.77 -5.55
N GLU A 434 -22.22 20.63 -5.34
CA GLU A 434 -22.43 22.05 -5.02
C GLU A 434 -22.81 22.87 -6.25
#